data_AF-A0A5N5SPF4-F1
#
_entry.id   AF-A0A5N5SPF4-F1
#
_cell.length_a   1.000
_cell.length_b   1.000
_cell.length_c   1.000
_cell.angle_alpha   90.00
_cell.angle_beta   90.00
_cell.angle_gamma   90.00
#
_symmetry.space_group_name_H-M   'P 1'
#
loop_
_entity.id
_entity.type
_entity.pdbx_description
1 polymer ?
#
loop_
_entity_poly.entity_id
_entity_poly.type
_entity_poly.pdbx_seq_one_letter_code
_entity_poly.pdbx_strand_id
1 'polypeptide(L)'
;MEMTDSEDIEEESDGVDDLVDALIESQVLATLVHNLHRLDESQKIEADGVHNTLGIVENLGELRPEICNEAGPSGLLPWLLKRLRAKRSFDANKLYVSEILAICVQNNTENQRILPSLEGIDVLLQQLAQYKRHDPTTSEEQEFMENLFDSLCSCLLLPANREPFLVGEGLQLMNLMLREKKLSRNGALRVLDHALSGPEGTENCNKFIEILGLRTIFPLFMKTPRKHGAKGLSKEQHEEHVISIISWLLKNSKSNQRQRLINKFTENDHEKVDRLLELHFKYLEKVLATNTALEEQARAENLEEDEMYLRRLDGGLFTLQLVDYVMLDICATGPPSIKRRVLKILNVRNASIKTIKNVIREYASNLGEEKASEEITEEQDRILDLLDKFQNM
;
A
#
# COMPACT_ATOMS: atom_id res chain seq x y z
N MET A 1 -18.07 34.31 0.52
CA MET A 1 -18.45 33.52 -0.65
C MET A 1 -17.22 33.36 -1.49
N GLU A 2 -16.38 32.42 -1.06
CA GLU A 2 -15.46 31.78 -1.99
C GLU A 2 -16.33 30.90 -2.90
N MET A 3 -16.33 31.19 -4.20
CA MET A 3 -17.29 30.58 -5.14
C MET A 3 -17.00 29.10 -5.44
N THR A 4 -16.03 28.50 -4.75
CA THR A 4 -15.60 27.11 -4.92
C THR A 4 -15.67 26.33 -3.61
N ASP A 5 -16.06 26.94 -2.49
CA ASP A 5 -16.10 26.25 -1.20
C ASP A 5 -17.24 25.20 -1.18
N SER A 6 -16.90 23.94 -0.89
CA SER A 6 -17.83 22.81 -0.90
C SER A 6 -19.01 22.98 0.07
N GLU A 7 -18.81 23.71 1.19
CA GLU A 7 -19.89 23.95 2.16
C GLU A 7 -20.93 24.98 1.68
N ASP A 8 -20.53 25.89 0.77
CA ASP A 8 -21.43 26.89 0.16
C ASP A 8 -22.18 26.33 -1.08
N ILE A 9 -21.84 25.11 -1.55
CA ILE A 9 -22.26 24.54 -2.84
C ILE A 9 -23.47 23.58 -2.76
N GLU A 10 -23.83 23.07 -1.57
CA GLU A 10 -24.96 22.13 -1.42
C GLU A 10 -26.35 22.76 -1.67
N GLU A 11 -26.46 24.09 -1.74
CA GLU A 11 -27.75 24.79 -1.90
C GLU A 11 -28.13 25.16 -3.36
N GLU A 12 -27.21 25.09 -4.35
CA GLU A 12 -27.47 25.45 -5.76
C GLU A 12 -26.72 24.55 -6.79
N SER A 13 -27.04 23.25 -6.86
CA SER A 13 -26.28 22.27 -7.68
C SER A 13 -26.18 22.59 -9.17
N ASP A 14 -27.22 23.18 -9.78
CA ASP A 14 -27.27 23.37 -11.24
C ASP A 14 -26.33 24.49 -11.73
N GLY A 15 -26.07 25.52 -10.91
CA GLY A 15 -25.20 26.64 -11.29
C GLY A 15 -23.71 26.37 -11.09
N VAL A 16 -23.37 25.46 -10.18
CA VAL A 16 -21.99 25.13 -9.83
C VAL A 16 -21.36 24.24 -10.89
N ASP A 17 -22.11 23.26 -11.40
CA ASP A 17 -21.65 22.40 -12.49
C ASP A 17 -21.33 23.22 -13.76
N ASP A 18 -22.22 24.14 -14.16
CA ASP A 18 -22.00 25.05 -15.31
C ASP A 18 -20.75 25.94 -15.10
N LEU A 19 -20.51 26.42 -13.87
CA LEU A 19 -19.33 27.21 -13.54
C LEU A 19 -18.04 26.38 -13.64
N VAL A 20 -18.05 25.17 -13.08
CA VAL A 20 -16.89 24.28 -13.13
C VAL A 20 -16.58 23.89 -14.57
N ASP A 21 -17.60 23.57 -15.37
CA ASP A 21 -17.44 23.27 -16.80
C ASP A 21 -16.82 24.45 -17.55
N ALA A 22 -17.33 25.68 -17.34
CA ALA A 22 -16.76 26.88 -17.95
C ALA A 22 -15.29 27.14 -17.53
N LEU A 23 -14.93 26.84 -16.28
CA LEU A 23 -13.56 26.95 -15.79
C LEU A 23 -12.62 25.91 -16.43
N ILE A 24 -13.08 24.68 -16.58
CA ILE A 24 -12.33 23.59 -17.23
C ILE A 24 -12.13 23.91 -18.71
N GLU A 25 -13.18 24.32 -19.43
CA GLU A 25 -13.11 24.75 -20.83
C GLU A 25 -12.11 25.91 -21.02
N SER A 26 -12.04 26.80 -20.02
CA SER A 26 -11.12 27.94 -20.01
C SER A 26 -9.70 27.61 -19.55
N GLN A 27 -9.36 26.34 -19.34
CA GLN A 27 -8.03 25.88 -18.92
C GLN A 27 -7.58 26.55 -17.60
N VAL A 28 -8.47 26.57 -16.61
CA VAL A 28 -8.24 27.25 -15.32
C VAL A 28 -6.92 26.83 -14.67
N LEU A 29 -6.57 25.54 -14.66
CA LEU A 29 -5.33 25.05 -14.05
C LEU A 29 -4.08 25.67 -14.70
N ALA A 30 -4.02 25.74 -16.03
CA ALA A 30 -2.88 26.33 -16.72
C ALA A 30 -2.73 27.83 -16.39
N THR A 31 -3.85 28.53 -16.26
CA THR A 31 -3.88 29.96 -15.88
C THR A 31 -3.43 30.17 -14.44
N LEU A 32 -3.90 29.32 -13.51
CA LEU A 32 -3.48 29.34 -12.10
C LEU A 32 -1.99 29.06 -11.97
N VAL A 33 -1.47 28.03 -12.65
CA VAL A 33 -0.03 27.69 -12.66
C VAL A 33 0.82 28.82 -13.21
N HIS A 34 0.37 29.48 -14.29
CA HIS A 34 1.06 30.65 -14.83
C HIS A 34 1.14 31.79 -13.80
N ASN A 35 0.08 32.01 -13.01
CA ASN A 35 0.11 32.97 -11.91
C ASN A 35 1.06 32.52 -10.78
N LEU A 36 0.99 31.25 -10.37
CA LEU A 36 1.86 30.67 -9.32
C LEU A 36 3.35 30.83 -9.63
N HIS A 37 3.75 30.82 -10.90
CA HIS A 37 5.14 31.06 -11.29
C HIS A 37 5.65 32.48 -11.01
N ARG A 38 4.74 33.45 -10.85
CA ARG A 38 5.05 34.87 -10.65
C ARG A 38 5.04 35.27 -9.17
N LEU A 39 4.45 34.45 -8.30
CA LEU A 39 4.32 34.75 -6.88
C LEU A 39 5.63 34.47 -6.12
N ASP A 40 6.02 35.43 -5.28
CA ASP A 40 7.13 35.34 -4.35
C ASP A 40 6.63 35.16 -2.91
N GLU A 41 6.66 33.91 -2.45
CA GLU A 41 6.28 33.52 -1.08
C GLU A 41 7.14 34.13 0.03
N SER A 42 8.18 34.93 -0.29
CA SER A 42 8.84 35.78 0.71
C SER A 42 7.92 36.90 1.23
N GLN A 43 6.92 37.27 0.41
CA GLN A 43 5.88 38.22 0.76
C GLN A 43 4.64 37.49 1.26
N LYS A 44 4.17 37.83 2.47
CA LYS A 44 3.04 37.15 3.11
C LYS A 44 1.78 37.11 2.21
N ILE A 45 1.43 38.24 1.58
CA ILE A 45 0.24 38.34 0.72
C ILE A 45 0.34 37.38 -0.48
N GLU A 46 1.54 37.23 -1.05
CA GLU A 46 1.74 36.32 -2.18
C GLU A 46 1.82 34.85 -1.74
N ALA A 47 2.32 34.58 -0.53
CA ALA A 47 2.24 33.26 0.09
C ALA A 47 0.79 32.83 0.37
N ASP A 48 -0.05 33.75 0.86
CA ASP A 48 -1.49 33.54 1.02
C ASP A 48 -2.16 33.33 -0.36
N GLY A 49 -1.70 34.04 -1.40
CA GLY A 49 -2.15 33.82 -2.78
C GLY A 49 -1.82 32.42 -3.34
N VAL A 50 -0.64 31.87 -2.99
CA VAL A 50 -0.31 30.47 -3.30
C VAL A 50 -1.26 29.52 -2.58
N HIS A 51 -1.51 29.75 -1.28
CA HIS A 51 -2.41 28.93 -0.48
C HIS A 51 -3.82 28.88 -1.08
N ASN A 52 -4.40 30.04 -1.39
CA ASN A 52 -5.74 30.13 -1.98
C ASN A 52 -5.79 29.48 -3.38
N THR A 53 -4.69 29.54 -4.14
CA THR A 53 -4.63 28.85 -5.43
C THR A 53 -4.68 27.33 -5.27
N LEU A 54 -4.00 26.79 -4.26
CA LEU A 54 -4.07 25.36 -3.94
C LEU A 54 -5.47 24.96 -3.45
N GLY A 55 -6.14 25.80 -2.66
CA GLY A 55 -7.54 25.57 -2.26
C GLY A 55 -8.53 25.57 -3.42
N ILE A 56 -8.32 26.43 -4.43
CA ILE A 56 -9.13 26.34 -5.66
C ILE A 56 -8.91 24.98 -6.35
N VAL A 57 -7.67 24.48 -6.40
CA VAL A 57 -7.37 23.18 -7.02
C VAL A 57 -7.98 22.02 -6.22
N GLU A 58 -7.90 22.05 -4.89
CA GLU A 58 -8.53 21.06 -4.00
C GLU A 58 -10.03 21.00 -4.25
N ASN A 59 -10.72 22.14 -4.10
CA ASN A 59 -12.15 22.25 -4.30
C ASN A 59 -12.60 21.75 -5.68
N LEU A 60 -11.89 22.13 -6.74
CA LEU A 60 -12.21 21.66 -8.09
C LEU A 60 -11.98 20.15 -8.24
N GLY A 61 -10.95 19.60 -7.59
CA GLY A 61 -10.66 18.17 -7.58
C GLY A 61 -11.69 17.35 -6.81
N GLU A 62 -12.26 17.90 -5.74
CA GLU A 62 -13.34 17.27 -4.98
C GLU A 62 -14.67 17.28 -5.76
N LEU A 63 -14.99 18.39 -6.43
CA LEU A 63 -16.22 18.54 -7.22
C LEU A 63 -16.19 17.76 -8.54
N ARG A 64 -15.04 17.77 -9.24
CA ARG A 64 -14.82 17.11 -10.54
C ARG A 64 -13.45 16.44 -10.56
N PRO A 65 -13.32 15.18 -10.12
CA PRO A 65 -12.05 14.44 -10.09
C PRO A 65 -11.33 14.38 -11.43
N GLU A 66 -12.06 14.48 -12.55
CA GLU A 66 -11.52 14.48 -13.91
C GLU A 66 -10.55 15.64 -14.15
N ILE A 67 -10.68 16.75 -13.43
CA ILE A 67 -9.76 17.89 -13.55
C ILE A 67 -8.31 17.52 -13.21
N CYS A 68 -8.12 16.49 -12.38
CA CYS A 68 -6.79 16.00 -12.05
C CYS A 68 -6.08 15.45 -13.29
N ASN A 69 -6.79 14.98 -14.33
CA ASN A 69 -6.16 14.54 -15.58
C ASN A 69 -5.37 15.66 -16.27
N GLU A 70 -5.79 16.92 -16.07
CA GLU A 70 -5.12 18.10 -16.62
C GLU A 70 -3.95 18.59 -15.76
N ALA A 71 -3.71 18.02 -14.57
CA ALA A 71 -2.64 18.45 -13.67
C ALA A 71 -1.23 18.29 -14.28
N GLY A 72 -1.01 17.22 -15.05
CA GLY A 72 0.22 17.04 -15.82
C GLY A 72 0.35 18.06 -16.95
N PRO A 73 -0.57 18.04 -17.95
CA PRO A 73 -0.53 18.95 -19.11
C PRO A 73 -0.52 20.45 -18.77
N SER A 74 -1.23 20.87 -17.73
CA SER A 74 -1.29 22.27 -17.29
C SER A 74 -0.01 22.78 -16.62
N GLY A 75 0.94 21.89 -16.32
CA GLY A 75 2.18 22.25 -15.61
C GLY A 75 2.05 22.28 -14.09
N LEU A 76 0.90 21.90 -13.53
CA LEU A 76 0.68 21.84 -12.08
C LEU A 76 1.62 20.82 -11.42
N LEU A 77 1.70 19.58 -11.92
CA LEU A 77 2.59 18.56 -11.34
C LEU A 77 4.07 19.00 -11.32
N PRO A 78 4.67 19.52 -12.41
CA PRO A 78 6.01 20.11 -12.38
C PRO A 78 6.16 21.23 -11.34
N TRP A 79 5.16 22.09 -11.18
CA TRP A 79 5.19 23.18 -10.21
C TRP A 79 5.19 22.65 -8.77
N LEU A 80 4.30 21.69 -8.44
CA LEU A 80 4.21 21.05 -7.13
C LEU A 80 5.55 20.37 -6.77
N LEU A 81 6.11 19.57 -7.69
CA LEU A 81 7.40 18.89 -7.49
C LEU A 81 8.55 19.89 -7.28
N LYS A 82 8.58 20.98 -8.04
CA LYS A 82 9.56 22.07 -7.86
C LYS A 82 9.44 22.70 -6.48
N ARG A 83 8.21 22.95 -6.00
CA ARG A 83 7.95 23.54 -4.68
C ARG A 83 8.31 22.59 -3.54
N LEU A 84 8.10 21.29 -3.68
CA LEU A 84 8.55 20.27 -2.72
C LEU A 84 10.08 20.19 -2.63
N ARG A 85 10.77 20.24 -3.79
CA ARG A 85 12.23 20.18 -3.89
C ARG A 85 12.92 21.45 -3.36
N ALA A 86 12.21 22.58 -3.30
CA ALA A 86 12.78 23.84 -2.87
C ALA A 86 13.43 23.73 -1.48
N LYS A 87 14.67 24.22 -1.36
CA LYS A 87 15.44 24.24 -0.10
C LYS A 87 14.94 25.35 0.82
N ARG A 88 13.70 25.20 1.29
CA ARG A 88 13.03 26.09 2.25
C ARG A 88 12.69 25.32 3.51
N SER A 89 12.51 26.04 4.62
CA SER A 89 11.94 25.46 5.84
C SER A 89 10.54 24.90 5.56
N PHE A 90 10.12 23.94 6.38
CA PHE A 90 8.74 23.48 6.37
C PHE A 90 7.80 24.65 6.69
N ASP A 91 6.73 24.77 5.92
CA ASP A 91 5.68 25.78 6.04
C ASP A 91 4.32 25.19 5.62
N ALA A 92 3.22 25.90 5.91
CA ALA A 92 1.87 25.44 5.61
C ALA A 92 1.66 25.19 4.11
N ASN A 93 2.24 26.02 3.24
CA ASN A 93 2.17 25.81 1.79
C ASN A 93 2.90 24.53 1.36
N LYS A 94 4.01 24.15 1.99
CA LYS A 94 4.69 22.88 1.70
C LYS A 94 3.85 21.67 2.12
N LEU A 95 3.14 21.76 3.25
CA LEU A 95 2.13 20.76 3.62
C LEU A 95 1.05 20.68 2.54
N TYR A 96 0.45 21.81 2.18
CA TYR A 96 -0.67 21.82 1.24
C TYR A 96 -0.27 21.30 -0.15
N VAL A 97 0.93 21.63 -0.62
CA VAL A 97 1.49 21.07 -1.86
C VAL A 97 1.58 19.54 -1.84
N SER A 98 1.86 18.94 -0.67
CA SER A 98 1.88 17.48 -0.54
C SER A 98 0.48 16.86 -0.61
N GLU A 99 -0.54 17.56 -0.12
CA GLU A 99 -1.95 17.13 -0.16
C GLU A 99 -2.47 17.20 -1.60
N ILE A 100 -2.28 18.35 -2.28
CA ILE A 100 -2.67 18.51 -3.68
C ILE A 100 -1.93 17.49 -4.57
N LEU A 101 -0.65 17.22 -4.32
CA LEU A 101 0.05 16.17 -5.05
C LEU A 101 -0.58 14.80 -4.84
N ALA A 102 -0.92 14.45 -3.60
CA ALA A 102 -1.57 13.18 -3.27
C ALA A 102 -2.92 13.06 -3.99
N ILE A 103 -3.77 14.10 -3.95
CA ILE A 103 -5.04 14.17 -4.67
C ILE A 103 -4.84 13.97 -6.17
N CYS A 104 -3.88 14.68 -6.78
CA CYS A 104 -3.64 14.60 -8.22
C CYS A 104 -3.23 13.18 -8.67
N VAL A 105 -2.45 12.46 -7.87
CA VAL A 105 -1.96 11.12 -8.25
C VAL A 105 -2.86 9.99 -7.79
N GLN A 106 -3.80 10.24 -6.86
CA GLN A 106 -4.72 9.24 -6.34
C GLN A 106 -5.66 8.76 -7.44
N ASN A 107 -5.68 7.44 -7.69
CA ASN A 107 -6.53 6.81 -8.71
C ASN A 107 -6.38 7.41 -10.14
N ASN A 108 -5.29 8.13 -10.42
CA ASN A 108 -5.07 8.78 -11.71
C ASN A 108 -3.87 8.16 -12.44
N THR A 109 -4.14 7.22 -13.34
CA THR A 109 -3.09 6.47 -14.05
C THR A 109 -2.22 7.36 -14.94
N GLU A 110 -2.78 8.40 -15.56
CA GLU A 110 -2.02 9.31 -16.42
C GLU A 110 -1.02 10.14 -15.62
N ASN A 111 -1.44 10.70 -14.50
CA ASN A 111 -0.55 11.42 -13.59
C ASN A 111 0.53 10.51 -13.00
N GLN A 112 0.16 9.29 -12.60
CA GLN A 112 1.12 8.27 -12.14
C GLN A 112 2.16 7.96 -13.22
N ARG A 113 1.77 7.91 -14.50
CA ARG A 113 2.69 7.65 -15.63
C ARG A 113 3.61 8.83 -15.93
N ILE A 114 3.13 10.06 -15.80
CA ILE A 114 3.92 11.27 -16.08
C ILE A 114 4.93 11.55 -14.96
N LEU A 115 4.58 11.26 -13.71
CA LEU A 115 5.37 11.66 -12.53
C LEU A 115 6.87 11.24 -12.58
N PRO A 116 7.25 10.01 -12.99
CA PRO A 116 8.66 9.63 -13.11
C PRO A 116 9.43 10.45 -14.14
N SER A 117 8.79 10.84 -15.25
CA SER A 117 9.43 11.68 -16.29
C SER A 117 9.77 13.09 -15.78
N LEU A 118 9.10 13.52 -14.71
CA LEU A 118 9.34 14.77 -13.98
C LEU A 118 10.28 14.59 -12.78
N GLU A 119 11.01 13.46 -12.71
CA GLU A 119 11.84 13.05 -11.56
C GLU A 119 11.04 12.97 -10.25
N GLY A 120 9.72 12.80 -10.31
CA GLY A 120 8.87 12.92 -9.12
C GLY A 120 9.09 11.81 -8.10
N ILE A 121 9.39 10.58 -8.55
CA ILE A 121 9.77 9.47 -7.65
C ILE A 121 11.02 9.84 -6.85
N ASP A 122 12.05 10.41 -7.50
CA ASP A 122 13.26 10.86 -6.81
C ASP A 122 12.98 12.00 -5.84
N VAL A 123 12.09 12.94 -6.20
CA VAL A 123 11.68 14.02 -5.28
C VAL A 123 11.01 13.45 -4.04
N LEU A 124 10.06 12.53 -4.19
CA LEU A 124 9.36 11.89 -3.08
C LEU A 124 10.36 11.15 -2.16
N LEU A 125 11.26 10.35 -2.75
CA LEU A 125 12.29 9.63 -2.00
C LEU A 125 13.25 10.58 -1.27
N GLN A 126 13.66 11.69 -1.90
CA GLN A 126 14.53 12.69 -1.28
C GLN A 126 13.84 13.43 -0.12
N GLN A 127 12.56 13.77 -0.24
CA GLN A 127 11.81 14.40 0.85
C GLN A 127 11.63 13.40 2.01
N LEU A 128 11.22 12.16 1.71
CA LEU A 128 11.09 11.09 2.71
C LEU A 128 12.41 10.77 3.41
N ALA A 129 13.54 10.87 2.71
CA ALA A 129 14.87 10.61 3.28
C ALA A 129 15.26 11.53 4.46
N GLN A 130 14.57 12.65 4.66
CA GLN A 130 14.74 13.51 5.84
C GLN A 130 14.29 12.81 7.12
N TYR A 131 13.27 11.94 7.03
CA TYR A 131 12.66 11.20 8.14
C TYR A 131 13.25 9.80 8.36
N LYS A 132 14.40 9.49 7.73
CA LYS A 132 15.03 8.16 7.84
C LYS A 132 15.60 7.85 9.23
N ARG A 133 15.95 8.88 10.00
CA ARG A 133 16.60 8.76 11.34
C ARG A 133 15.97 9.65 12.40
N HIS A 134 15.03 10.50 12.02
CA HIS A 134 14.38 11.46 12.90
C HIS A 134 12.87 11.41 12.66
N ASP A 135 12.11 11.63 13.72
CA ASP A 135 10.66 11.78 13.63
C ASP A 135 10.34 13.22 13.23
N PRO A 136 9.20 13.46 12.53
CA PRO A 136 8.65 14.80 12.36
C PRO A 136 8.54 15.57 13.68
N THR A 137 8.74 16.88 13.63
CA THR A 137 8.76 17.75 14.81
C THR A 137 7.37 18.22 15.24
N THR A 138 6.43 18.33 14.29
CA THR A 138 5.05 18.76 14.53
C THR A 138 4.04 17.81 13.90
N SER A 139 2.77 17.96 14.27
CA SER A 139 1.65 17.21 13.67
C SER A 139 1.52 17.47 12.18
N GLU A 140 1.71 18.72 11.75
CA GLU A 140 1.64 19.15 10.36
C GLU A 140 2.78 18.54 9.56
N GLU A 141 4.00 18.49 10.12
CA GLU A 141 5.12 17.83 9.46
C GLU A 141 4.92 16.31 9.38
N GLN A 142 4.26 15.70 10.37
CA GLN A 142 3.89 14.29 10.29
C GLN A 142 2.87 14.03 9.17
N GLU A 143 1.89 14.90 9.01
CA GLU A 143 0.90 14.83 7.93
C GLU A 143 1.54 14.97 6.56
N PHE A 144 2.43 15.95 6.40
CA PHE A 144 3.26 16.09 5.21
C PHE A 144 4.02 14.80 4.87
N MET A 145 4.64 14.16 5.86
CA MET A 145 5.35 12.90 5.66
C MET A 145 4.40 11.78 5.19
N GLU A 146 3.20 11.67 5.76
CA GLU A 146 2.21 10.66 5.34
C GLU A 146 1.69 10.95 3.92
N ASN A 147 1.42 12.19 3.55
CA ASN A 147 1.00 12.57 2.19
C ASN A 147 2.03 12.18 1.13
N LEU A 148 3.33 12.29 1.45
CA LEU A 148 4.41 11.82 0.58
C LEU A 148 4.43 10.29 0.44
N PHE A 149 4.17 9.56 1.53
CA PHE A 149 4.04 8.11 1.48
C PHE A 149 2.83 7.68 0.65
N ASP A 150 1.69 8.35 0.81
CA ASP A 150 0.46 8.05 0.09
C ASP A 150 0.60 8.35 -1.40
N SER A 151 1.24 9.48 -1.75
CA SER A 151 1.64 9.79 -3.13
C SER A 151 2.53 8.70 -3.74
N LEU A 152 3.53 8.22 -2.99
CA LEU A 152 4.44 7.18 -3.45
C LEU A 152 3.76 5.81 -3.59
N CYS A 153 2.90 5.43 -2.64
CA CYS A 153 2.09 4.22 -2.72
C CYS A 153 1.17 4.27 -3.95
N SER A 154 0.49 5.39 -4.18
CA SER A 154 -0.36 5.58 -5.35
C SER A 154 0.43 5.42 -6.65
N CYS A 155 1.62 6.01 -6.74
CA CYS A 155 2.50 5.83 -7.91
C CYS A 155 2.89 4.37 -8.14
N LEU A 156 3.13 3.59 -7.07
CA LEU A 156 3.54 2.19 -7.18
C LEU A 156 2.40 1.23 -7.55
N LEU A 157 1.14 1.70 -7.58
CA LEU A 157 0.03 0.93 -8.16
C LEU A 157 0.21 0.73 -9.67
N LEU A 158 0.86 1.69 -10.36
CA LEU A 158 1.24 1.55 -11.76
C LEU A 158 2.55 0.76 -11.90
N PRO A 159 2.56 -0.42 -12.55
CA PRO A 159 3.77 -1.25 -12.66
C PRO A 159 5.00 -0.55 -13.23
N ALA A 160 4.80 0.34 -14.20
CA ALA A 160 5.87 1.12 -14.84
C ALA A 160 6.71 1.95 -13.84
N ASN A 161 6.16 2.26 -12.66
CA ASN A 161 6.83 3.08 -11.65
C ASN A 161 7.72 2.26 -10.69
N ARG A 162 7.64 0.92 -10.75
CA ARG A 162 8.48 0.04 -9.91
C ARG A 162 9.96 0.11 -10.29
N GLU A 163 10.28 0.26 -11.57
CA GLU A 163 11.66 0.42 -12.04
C GLU A 163 12.27 1.78 -11.62
N PRO A 164 11.63 2.94 -11.85
CA PRO A 164 12.11 4.21 -11.31
C PRO A 164 12.33 4.19 -9.80
N PHE A 165 11.42 3.56 -9.03
CA PHE A 165 11.59 3.38 -7.59
C PHE A 165 12.82 2.53 -7.22
N LEU A 166 13.08 1.47 -7.98
CA LEU A 166 14.25 0.62 -7.81
C LEU A 166 15.55 1.38 -8.11
N VAL A 167 15.58 2.12 -9.21
CA VAL A 167 16.73 2.94 -9.64
C VAL A 167 17.02 4.06 -8.63
N GLY A 168 15.97 4.70 -8.08
CA GLY A 168 16.07 5.74 -7.05
C GLY A 168 16.47 5.23 -5.65
N GLU A 169 16.88 3.96 -5.52
CA GLU A 169 17.22 3.31 -4.25
C GLU A 169 16.09 3.30 -3.21
N GLY A 170 14.84 3.28 -3.66
CA GLY A 170 13.66 3.29 -2.80
C GLY A 170 13.65 2.13 -1.82
N LEU A 171 14.01 0.92 -2.25
CA LEU A 171 14.10 -0.26 -1.38
C LEU A 171 15.12 -0.08 -0.25
N GLN A 172 16.28 0.53 -0.54
CA GLN A 172 17.33 0.80 0.44
C GLN A 172 16.83 1.79 1.49
N LEU A 173 16.13 2.84 1.05
CA LEU A 173 15.57 3.85 1.95
C LEU A 173 14.49 3.24 2.85
N MET A 174 13.53 2.50 2.29
CA MET A 174 12.46 1.87 3.10
C MET A 174 13.02 0.83 4.08
N ASN A 175 13.98 0.01 3.63
CA ASN A 175 14.66 -0.95 4.49
C ASN A 175 15.44 -0.25 5.64
N LEU A 176 16.04 0.91 5.38
CA LEU A 176 16.68 1.71 6.42
C LEU A 176 15.65 2.26 7.42
N MET A 177 14.56 2.86 6.94
CA MET A 177 13.49 3.39 7.80
C MET A 177 12.89 2.30 8.72
N LEU A 178 12.67 1.10 8.19
CA LEU A 178 12.21 -0.04 8.99
C LEU A 178 13.19 -0.41 10.12
N ARG A 179 14.50 -0.28 9.89
CA ARG A 179 15.56 -0.59 10.87
C ARG A 179 15.75 0.50 11.92
N GLU A 180 15.58 1.76 11.55
CA GLU A 180 15.75 2.93 12.43
C GLU A 180 14.57 3.14 13.38
N LYS A 181 13.45 2.44 13.12
CA LYS A 181 12.36 2.29 14.06
C LYS A 181 11.62 3.59 14.41
N LYS A 182 11.67 4.58 13.52
CA LYS A 182 10.98 5.88 13.58
C LYS A 182 9.53 5.80 13.11
N LEU A 183 8.79 6.91 13.21
CA LEU A 183 7.39 7.03 12.75
C LEU A 183 7.26 6.66 11.26
N SER A 184 8.27 7.03 10.45
CA SER A 184 8.38 6.67 9.02
C SER A 184 8.38 5.17 8.73
N ARG A 185 8.55 4.31 9.75
CA ARG A 185 8.44 2.85 9.61
C ARG A 185 7.09 2.42 9.03
N ASN A 186 6.01 3.07 9.43
CA ASN A 186 4.65 2.68 9.03
C ASN A 186 4.46 2.87 7.52
N GLY A 187 4.72 4.09 7.04
CA GLY A 187 4.71 4.40 5.61
C GLY A 187 5.70 3.54 4.82
N ALA A 188 6.92 3.32 5.34
CA ALA A 188 7.90 2.47 4.70
C ALA A 188 7.45 1.01 4.52
N LEU A 189 6.69 0.48 5.48
CA LEU A 189 6.13 -0.87 5.37
C LEU A 189 5.06 -0.94 4.28
N ARG A 190 4.16 0.06 4.19
CA ARG A 190 3.15 0.16 3.11
C ARG A 190 3.81 0.25 1.74
N VAL A 191 4.79 1.14 1.58
CA VAL A 191 5.52 1.31 0.32
C VAL A 191 6.19 0.02 -0.13
N LEU A 192 6.81 -0.73 0.80
CA LEU A 192 7.42 -2.02 0.45
C LEU A 192 6.37 -3.05 0.00
N ASP A 193 5.19 -3.07 0.60
CA ASP A 193 4.12 -3.97 0.19
C ASP A 193 3.68 -3.68 -1.27
N HIS A 194 3.45 -2.40 -1.61
CA HIS A 194 3.12 -2.00 -2.99
C HIS A 194 4.27 -2.23 -3.99
N ALA A 195 5.52 -1.94 -3.59
CA ALA A 195 6.67 -2.10 -4.49
C ALA A 195 6.97 -3.56 -4.83
N LEU A 196 6.62 -4.49 -3.94
CA LEU A 196 6.90 -5.92 -4.07
C LEU A 196 5.73 -6.72 -4.65
N SER A 197 4.54 -6.11 -4.72
CA SER A 197 3.31 -6.79 -5.14
C SER A 197 3.27 -7.14 -6.63
N GLY A 198 2.54 -8.21 -6.95
CA GLY A 198 2.31 -8.67 -8.32
C GLY A 198 3.54 -9.27 -9.01
N PRO A 199 3.39 -9.87 -10.21
CA PRO A 199 4.50 -10.41 -10.99
C PRO A 199 5.58 -9.37 -11.32
N GLU A 200 5.12 -8.15 -11.58
CA GLU A 200 5.92 -6.95 -11.86
C GLU A 200 6.82 -6.52 -10.68
N GLY A 201 6.57 -7.02 -9.46
CA GLY A 201 7.42 -6.83 -8.29
C GLY A 201 8.66 -7.73 -8.25
N THR A 202 8.90 -8.55 -9.28
CA THR A 202 9.96 -9.58 -9.27
C THR A 202 11.37 -9.03 -9.04
N GLU A 203 11.79 -8.01 -9.79
CA GLU A 203 13.13 -7.44 -9.59
C GLU A 203 13.26 -6.77 -8.21
N ASN A 204 12.19 -6.13 -7.73
CA ASN A 204 12.15 -5.54 -6.39
C ASN A 204 12.28 -6.60 -5.28
N CYS A 205 11.59 -7.74 -5.41
CA CYS A 205 11.69 -8.87 -4.47
C CYS A 205 13.11 -9.40 -4.38
N ASN A 206 13.75 -9.63 -5.52
CA ASN A 206 15.12 -10.13 -5.58
C ASN A 206 16.10 -9.11 -4.97
N LYS A 207 15.97 -7.83 -5.35
CA LYS A 207 16.81 -6.76 -4.80
C LYS A 207 16.63 -6.62 -3.29
N PHE A 208 15.40 -6.69 -2.79
CA PHE A 208 15.10 -6.59 -1.35
C PHE A 208 15.86 -7.65 -0.54
N ILE A 209 15.94 -8.89 -1.05
CA ILE A 209 16.69 -9.98 -0.41
C ILE A 209 18.21 -9.74 -0.48
N GLU A 210 18.69 -9.19 -1.59
CA GLU A 210 20.11 -8.83 -1.77
C GLU A 210 20.56 -7.76 -0.80
N ILE A 211 19.76 -6.73 -0.57
CA ILE A 211 20.06 -5.64 0.38
C ILE A 211 19.76 -6.02 1.85
N LEU A 212 19.73 -7.32 2.15
CA LEU A 212 19.51 -7.89 3.49
C LEU A 212 18.12 -7.60 4.08
N GLY A 213 17.10 -7.34 3.26
CA GLY A 213 15.72 -7.08 3.71
C GLY A 213 15.13 -8.19 4.57
N LEU A 214 15.56 -9.44 4.38
CA LEU A 214 15.16 -10.57 5.25
C LEU A 214 15.56 -10.38 6.73
N ARG A 215 16.65 -9.66 7.01
CA ARG A 215 17.07 -9.34 8.39
C ARG A 215 16.19 -8.25 9.03
N THR A 216 15.38 -7.56 8.23
CA THR A 216 14.50 -6.48 8.66
C THR A 216 13.06 -6.96 8.78
N ILE A 217 12.55 -7.68 7.79
CA ILE A 217 11.14 -8.13 7.76
C ILE A 217 10.84 -9.25 8.76
N PHE A 218 11.75 -10.21 8.97
CA PHE A 218 11.49 -11.33 9.88
C PHE A 218 11.41 -10.92 11.37
N PRO A 219 12.22 -9.96 11.88
CA PRO A 219 11.96 -9.40 13.20
C PRO A 219 10.57 -8.78 13.35
N LEU A 220 10.06 -8.11 12.31
CA LEU A 220 8.72 -7.53 12.27
C LEU A 220 7.62 -8.61 12.22
N PHE A 221 7.87 -9.73 11.54
CA PHE A 221 7.01 -10.92 11.53
C PHE A 221 6.92 -11.61 12.90
N MET A 222 8.06 -11.75 13.58
CA MET A 222 8.12 -12.38 14.90
C MET A 222 7.49 -11.52 15.98
N LYS A 223 7.63 -10.18 15.88
CA LYS A 223 7.11 -9.26 16.89
C LYS A 223 6.56 -8.00 16.26
N THR A 224 5.23 -7.92 16.25
CA THR A 224 4.50 -6.73 15.83
C THR A 224 4.78 -5.57 16.78
N PRO A 225 5.27 -4.42 16.27
CA PRO A 225 5.41 -3.20 17.05
C PRO A 225 4.08 -2.74 17.65
N ARG A 226 4.14 -1.99 18.75
CA ARG A 226 2.94 -1.33 19.29
C ARG A 226 2.57 -0.15 18.39
N LYS A 227 1.27 0.14 18.31
CA LYS A 227 0.75 1.30 17.58
C LYS A 227 1.42 2.58 18.09
N HIS A 228 2.00 3.35 17.17
CA HIS A 228 2.58 4.67 17.46
C HIS A 228 1.47 5.72 17.44
N GLY A 229 0.92 6.07 18.61
CA GLY A 229 -0.13 7.09 18.72
C GLY A 229 -1.43 6.74 17.98
N ALA A 230 -2.22 7.74 17.62
CA ALA A 230 -3.50 7.56 16.92
C ALA A 230 -3.32 7.25 15.42
N LYS A 231 -2.35 7.89 14.75
CA LYS A 231 -2.09 7.82 13.30
C LYS A 231 -1.17 6.66 12.85
N GLY A 232 -0.70 5.79 13.74
CA GLY A 232 0.14 4.64 13.37
C GLY A 232 -0.63 3.40 12.90
N LEU A 233 0.05 2.46 12.22
CA LEU A 233 -0.56 1.18 11.82
C LEU A 233 -1.07 0.39 13.03
N SER A 234 -2.25 -0.21 12.89
CA SER A 234 -2.75 -1.18 13.86
C SER A 234 -1.88 -2.44 13.88
N LYS A 235 -2.06 -3.28 14.91
CA LYS A 235 -1.32 -4.54 14.99
C LYS A 235 -1.68 -5.45 13.81
N GLU A 236 -2.95 -5.46 13.43
CA GLU A 236 -3.50 -6.26 12.35
C GLU A 236 -2.99 -5.77 10.99
N GLN A 237 -3.07 -4.47 10.70
CA GLN A 237 -2.54 -3.89 9.45
C GLN A 237 -1.05 -4.16 9.30
N HIS A 238 -0.28 -4.07 10.39
CA HIS A 238 1.13 -4.39 10.34
C HIS A 238 1.38 -5.89 10.07
N GLU A 239 0.61 -6.78 10.70
CA GLU A 239 0.72 -8.23 10.42
C GLU A 239 0.35 -8.55 8.98
N GLU A 240 -0.67 -7.90 8.42
CA GLU A 240 -1.13 -8.01 7.04
C GLU A 240 -0.04 -7.62 6.05
N HIS A 241 0.51 -6.40 6.15
CA HIS A 241 1.58 -5.96 5.25
C HIS A 241 2.82 -6.86 5.34
N VAL A 242 3.19 -7.32 6.55
CA VAL A 242 4.34 -8.20 6.71
C VAL A 242 4.11 -9.56 6.06
N ILE A 243 2.93 -10.17 6.23
CA ILE A 243 2.65 -11.47 5.61
C ILE A 243 2.47 -11.33 4.10
N SER A 244 1.90 -10.22 3.62
CA SER A 244 1.82 -9.88 2.20
C SER A 244 3.21 -9.80 1.57
N ILE A 245 4.13 -9.03 2.18
CA ILE A 245 5.52 -8.96 1.74
C ILE A 245 6.17 -10.36 1.69
N ILE A 246 6.01 -11.17 2.75
CA ILE A 246 6.59 -12.54 2.77
C ILE A 246 6.00 -13.42 1.67
N SER A 247 4.68 -13.31 1.43
CA SER A 247 3.99 -13.99 0.34
C SER A 247 4.60 -13.59 -1.01
N TRP A 248 4.66 -12.30 -1.33
CA TRP A 248 5.25 -11.81 -2.58
C TRP A 248 6.71 -12.24 -2.77
N LEU A 249 7.51 -12.22 -1.70
CA LEU A 249 8.87 -12.74 -1.76
C LEU A 249 8.91 -14.24 -2.09
N LEU A 250 7.99 -15.07 -1.58
CA LEU A 250 7.92 -16.48 -1.95
C LEU A 250 7.49 -16.69 -3.40
N LYS A 251 6.54 -15.87 -3.88
CA LYS A 251 5.99 -15.92 -5.24
C LYS A 251 7.03 -15.54 -6.30
N ASN A 252 7.80 -14.48 -6.04
CA ASN A 252 8.57 -13.79 -7.07
C ASN A 252 10.11 -13.97 -6.95
N SER A 253 10.61 -14.61 -5.89
CA SER A 253 12.06 -14.77 -5.72
C SER A 253 12.66 -15.80 -6.67
N LYS A 254 13.80 -15.46 -7.28
CA LYS A 254 14.65 -16.38 -8.06
C LYS A 254 15.24 -17.46 -7.14
N SER A 255 15.65 -18.60 -7.71
CA SER A 255 16.06 -19.82 -6.97
C SER A 255 16.99 -19.57 -5.77
N ASN A 256 18.07 -18.80 -5.93
CA ASN A 256 19.02 -18.53 -4.84
C ASN A 256 18.42 -17.66 -3.72
N GLN A 257 17.73 -16.58 -4.08
CA GLN A 257 17.04 -15.68 -3.16
C GLN A 257 15.92 -16.42 -2.42
N ARG A 258 15.17 -17.26 -3.15
CA ARG A 258 14.11 -18.11 -2.61
C ARG A 258 14.66 -19.13 -1.60
N GLN A 259 15.80 -19.76 -1.87
CA GLN A 259 16.44 -20.65 -0.91
C GLN A 259 16.82 -19.91 0.38
N ARG A 260 17.34 -18.68 0.28
CA ARG A 260 17.66 -17.85 1.46
C ARG A 260 16.40 -17.54 2.28
N LEU A 261 15.27 -17.30 1.61
CA LEU A 261 13.97 -17.08 2.26
C LEU A 261 13.46 -18.34 2.95
N ILE A 262 13.45 -19.49 2.28
CA ILE A 262 13.03 -20.77 2.89
C ILE A 262 13.89 -21.11 4.11
N ASN A 263 15.21 -20.87 4.04
CA ASN A 263 16.11 -21.13 5.16
C ASN A 263 15.71 -20.34 6.43
N LYS A 264 15.08 -19.17 6.32
CA LYS A 264 14.55 -18.41 7.47
C LYS A 264 13.53 -19.21 8.27
N PHE A 265 12.75 -20.08 7.63
CA PHE A 265 11.77 -20.96 8.26
C PHE A 265 12.36 -22.22 8.91
N THR A 266 13.67 -22.45 8.74
CA THR A 266 14.41 -23.55 9.38
C THR A 266 15.27 -23.11 10.56
N GLU A 267 15.50 -21.81 10.71
CA GLU A 267 16.27 -21.24 11.80
C GLU A 267 15.61 -21.46 13.17
N ASN A 268 16.43 -21.61 14.22
CA ASN A 268 16.00 -21.64 15.63
C ASN A 268 14.88 -22.65 15.91
N ASP A 269 15.05 -23.92 15.50
CA ASP A 269 14.02 -24.98 15.63
C ASP A 269 12.66 -24.60 15.03
N HIS A 270 12.69 -23.97 13.85
CA HIS A 270 11.49 -23.59 13.11
C HIS A 270 10.60 -22.55 13.83
N GLU A 271 11.16 -21.64 14.63
CA GLU A 271 10.39 -20.63 15.39
C GLU A 271 9.47 -19.77 14.49
N LYS A 272 9.85 -19.55 13.21
CA LYS A 272 9.04 -18.80 12.23
C LYS A 272 7.79 -19.59 11.80
N VAL A 273 7.90 -20.92 11.74
CA VAL A 273 6.77 -21.81 11.46
C VAL A 273 5.82 -21.82 12.65
N ASP A 274 6.35 -21.78 13.87
CA ASP A 274 5.54 -21.64 15.09
C ASP A 274 4.75 -20.33 15.07
N ARG A 275 5.42 -19.21 14.74
CA ARG A 275 4.77 -17.90 14.60
C ARG A 275 3.71 -17.90 13.48
N LEU A 276 3.97 -18.56 12.36
CA LEU A 276 3.02 -18.67 11.26
C LEU A 276 1.74 -19.40 11.69
N LEU A 277 1.88 -20.48 12.45
CA LEU A 277 0.74 -21.19 13.01
C LEU A 277 0.00 -20.40 14.10
N GLU A 278 0.72 -19.65 14.93
CA GLU A 278 0.10 -18.71 15.88
C GLU A 278 -0.81 -17.71 15.15
N LEU A 279 -0.31 -17.12 14.05
CA LEU A 279 -1.08 -16.22 13.20
C LEU A 279 -2.27 -16.93 12.54
N HIS A 280 -2.07 -18.14 12.02
CA HIS A 280 -3.15 -18.95 11.44
C HIS A 280 -4.30 -19.11 12.43
N PHE A 281 -4.01 -19.56 13.66
CA PHE A 281 -5.06 -19.74 14.66
C PHE A 281 -5.72 -18.42 15.08
N LYS A 282 -4.93 -17.34 15.24
CA LYS A 282 -5.46 -16.01 15.57
C LYS A 282 -6.48 -15.55 14.51
N TYR A 283 -6.11 -15.59 13.24
CA TYR A 283 -6.98 -15.09 12.17
C TYR A 283 -8.10 -16.07 11.81
N LEU A 284 -7.89 -17.38 11.95
CA LEU A 284 -8.95 -18.38 11.81
C LEU A 284 -10.06 -18.17 12.84
N GLU A 285 -9.72 -17.98 14.11
CA GLU A 285 -10.71 -17.69 15.16
C GLU A 285 -11.48 -16.40 14.87
N LYS A 286 -10.77 -15.35 14.43
CA LYS A 286 -11.38 -14.08 14.05
C LYS A 286 -12.36 -14.23 12.87
N VAL A 287 -11.95 -14.92 11.81
CA VAL A 287 -12.78 -15.16 10.62
C VAL A 287 -13.99 -16.03 10.97
N LEU A 288 -13.83 -17.05 11.81
CA LEU A 288 -14.96 -17.87 12.26
C LEU A 288 -15.98 -17.05 13.07
N ALA A 289 -15.51 -16.17 13.96
CA ALA A 289 -16.39 -15.26 14.70
C ALA A 289 -17.12 -14.28 13.76
N THR A 290 -16.42 -13.74 12.77
CA THR A 290 -17.03 -12.90 11.72
C THR A 290 -18.07 -13.68 10.92
N ASN A 291 -17.78 -14.92 10.50
CA ASN A 291 -18.73 -15.76 9.78
C ASN A 291 -20.01 -16.00 10.60
N THR A 292 -19.88 -16.33 11.89
CA THR A 292 -21.06 -16.52 12.76
C THR A 292 -21.90 -15.25 12.87
N ALA A 293 -21.27 -14.08 13.05
CA ALA A 293 -21.99 -12.81 13.09
C ALA A 293 -22.69 -12.48 11.75
N LEU A 294 -22.04 -12.80 10.62
CA LEU A 294 -22.61 -12.59 9.29
C LEU A 294 -23.76 -13.55 8.98
N GLU A 295 -23.71 -14.80 9.45
CA GLU A 295 -24.83 -15.75 9.28
C GLU A 295 -26.12 -15.26 9.97
N GLU A 296 -26.00 -14.61 11.13
CA GLU A 296 -27.14 -14.01 11.83
C GLU A 296 -27.68 -12.79 11.07
N GLN A 297 -26.81 -11.94 10.53
CA GLN A 297 -27.19 -10.75 9.76
C GLN A 297 -27.76 -11.09 8.38
N ALA A 298 -27.17 -12.06 7.67
CA ALA A 298 -27.61 -12.47 6.33
C ALA A 298 -29.06 -13.00 6.36
N ARG A 299 -29.47 -13.66 7.45
CA ARG A 299 -30.86 -14.10 7.65
C ARG A 299 -31.85 -12.95 7.87
N ALA A 300 -31.37 -11.81 8.35
CA ALA A 300 -32.19 -10.63 8.62
C ALA A 300 -32.24 -9.66 7.42
N GLU A 301 -31.14 -9.53 6.69
CA GLU A 301 -30.93 -8.45 5.70
C GLU A 301 -30.81 -8.95 4.26
N ASN A 302 -30.85 -10.27 3.98
CA ASN A 302 -30.64 -10.85 2.64
C ASN A 302 -29.38 -10.31 1.95
N LEU A 303 -28.25 -10.29 2.67
CA LEU A 303 -26.96 -9.84 2.15
C LEU A 303 -26.54 -10.70 0.95
N GLU A 304 -26.02 -10.06 -0.09
CA GLU A 304 -25.44 -10.75 -1.25
C GLU A 304 -24.12 -11.44 -0.89
N GLU A 305 -23.75 -12.48 -1.65
CA GLU A 305 -22.54 -13.28 -1.38
C GLU A 305 -21.25 -12.42 -1.45
N ASP A 306 -21.19 -11.48 -2.39
CA ASP A 306 -20.07 -10.55 -2.54
C ASP A 306 -19.93 -9.61 -1.34
N GLU A 307 -21.06 -9.10 -0.82
CA GLU A 307 -21.06 -8.25 0.37
C GLU A 307 -20.59 -9.04 1.61
N MET A 308 -21.05 -10.29 1.74
CA MET A 308 -20.58 -11.17 2.80
C MET A 308 -19.06 -11.43 2.67
N TYR A 309 -18.55 -11.61 1.45
CA TYR A 309 -17.12 -11.80 1.20
C TYR A 309 -16.30 -10.57 1.60
N LEU A 310 -16.72 -9.36 1.19
CA LEU A 310 -16.07 -8.10 1.59
C LEU A 310 -16.02 -7.96 3.12
N ARG A 311 -17.14 -8.21 3.82
CA ARG A 311 -17.17 -8.16 5.29
C ARG A 311 -16.25 -9.23 5.93
N ARG A 312 -16.05 -10.38 5.29
CA ARG A 312 -15.08 -11.40 5.73
C ARG A 312 -13.63 -10.95 5.51
N LEU A 313 -13.34 -10.24 4.42
CA LEU A 313 -12.03 -9.63 4.18
C LEU A 313 -11.70 -8.63 5.30
N ASP A 314 -12.64 -7.74 5.67
CA ASP A 314 -12.52 -6.85 6.83
C ASP A 314 -12.35 -7.62 8.16
N GLY A 315 -12.99 -8.79 8.24
CA GLY A 315 -12.83 -9.78 9.30
C GLY A 315 -11.43 -10.39 9.41
N GLY A 316 -10.52 -10.12 8.47
CA GLY A 316 -9.16 -10.65 8.43
C GLY A 316 -8.99 -11.91 7.59
N LEU A 317 -9.95 -12.23 6.71
CA LEU A 317 -9.85 -13.36 5.79
C LEU A 317 -8.64 -13.22 4.86
N PHE A 318 -8.36 -12.01 4.36
CA PHE A 318 -7.21 -11.77 3.50
C PHE A 318 -5.88 -12.14 4.19
N THR A 319 -5.69 -11.67 5.42
CA THR A 319 -4.51 -12.03 6.22
C THR A 319 -4.42 -13.54 6.47
N LEU A 320 -5.55 -14.21 6.75
CA LEU A 320 -5.58 -15.67 6.93
C LEU A 320 -5.18 -16.42 5.66
N GLN A 321 -5.71 -16.01 4.50
CA GLN A 321 -5.39 -16.60 3.20
C GLN A 321 -3.89 -16.47 2.90
N LEU A 322 -3.28 -15.32 3.16
CA LEU A 322 -1.84 -15.11 2.98
C LEU A 322 -1.00 -15.96 3.94
N VAL A 323 -1.40 -16.07 5.21
CA VAL A 323 -0.72 -16.94 6.18
C VAL A 323 -0.75 -18.39 5.72
N ASP A 324 -1.91 -18.87 5.28
CA ASP A 324 -2.11 -20.24 4.83
C ASP A 324 -1.39 -20.51 3.50
N TYR A 325 -1.30 -19.50 2.63
CA TYR A 325 -0.56 -19.57 1.37
C TYR A 325 0.93 -19.73 1.65
N VAL A 326 1.49 -18.87 2.52
CA VAL A 326 2.88 -18.95 2.96
C VAL A 326 3.15 -20.33 3.58
N MET A 327 2.22 -20.84 4.41
CA MET A 327 2.36 -22.15 5.05
C MET A 327 2.40 -23.29 4.02
N LEU A 328 1.51 -23.23 3.03
CA LEU A 328 1.44 -24.22 1.96
C LEU A 328 2.72 -24.22 1.12
N ASP A 329 3.15 -23.05 0.66
CA ASP A 329 4.32 -22.89 -0.21
C ASP A 329 5.62 -23.39 0.47
N ILE A 330 5.86 -23.01 1.73
CA ILE A 330 7.06 -23.47 2.46
C ILE A 330 7.02 -24.97 2.79
N CYS A 331 5.82 -25.55 2.93
CA CYS A 331 5.69 -27.00 3.15
C CYS A 331 5.89 -27.80 1.87
N ALA A 332 5.45 -27.28 0.73
CA ALA A 332 5.58 -27.94 -0.57
C ALA A 332 6.99 -27.83 -1.14
N THR A 333 7.67 -26.71 -0.89
CA THR A 333 8.97 -26.41 -1.53
C THR A 333 10.17 -26.43 -0.58
N GLY A 334 9.92 -26.37 0.73
CA GLY A 334 10.97 -26.41 1.75
C GLY A 334 11.33 -27.82 2.21
N PRO A 335 12.32 -27.95 3.11
CA PRO A 335 12.71 -29.24 3.65
C PRO A 335 11.57 -29.94 4.41
N PRO A 336 11.48 -31.29 4.39
CA PRO A 336 10.42 -32.04 5.08
C PRO A 336 10.31 -31.79 6.60
N SER A 337 11.33 -31.19 7.24
CA SER A 337 11.26 -30.77 8.64
C SER A 337 10.20 -29.68 8.89
N ILE A 338 10.00 -28.76 7.95
CA ILE A 338 8.99 -27.70 8.05
C ILE A 338 7.58 -28.33 8.14
N LYS A 339 7.25 -29.21 7.19
CA LYS A 339 5.96 -29.91 7.18
C LYS A 339 5.73 -30.73 8.45
N ARG A 340 6.76 -31.45 8.92
CA ARG A 340 6.69 -32.19 10.19
C ARG A 340 6.38 -31.28 11.38
N ARG A 341 6.96 -30.07 11.42
CA ARG A 341 6.65 -29.08 12.46
C ARG A 341 5.20 -28.60 12.37
N VAL A 342 4.73 -28.29 11.17
CA VAL A 342 3.33 -27.86 10.95
C VAL A 342 2.34 -28.93 11.43
N LEU A 343 2.51 -30.17 10.97
CA LEU A 343 1.65 -31.29 11.35
C LEU A 343 1.68 -31.56 12.86
N LYS A 344 2.87 -31.46 13.48
CA LYS A 344 3.02 -31.64 14.93
C LYS A 344 2.16 -30.62 15.71
N ILE A 345 2.20 -29.35 15.31
CA ILE A 345 1.46 -28.29 16.02
C ILE A 345 -0.04 -28.40 15.77
N LEU A 346 -0.46 -28.70 14.53
CA LEU A 346 -1.86 -28.97 14.20
C LEU A 346 -2.42 -30.11 15.06
N ASN A 347 -1.68 -31.22 15.18
CA ASN A 347 -2.08 -32.34 16.02
C ASN A 347 -2.18 -31.96 17.50
N VAL A 348 -1.23 -31.18 18.03
CA VAL A 348 -1.26 -30.72 19.44
C VAL A 348 -2.46 -29.82 19.72
N ARG A 349 -2.87 -28.98 18.77
CA ARG A 349 -4.06 -28.12 18.90
C ARG A 349 -5.36 -28.79 18.44
N ASN A 350 -5.34 -30.08 18.12
CA ASN A 350 -6.47 -30.83 17.56
C ASN A 350 -7.09 -30.16 16.33
N ALA A 351 -6.26 -29.49 15.52
CA ALA A 351 -6.67 -28.77 14.33
C ALA A 351 -6.47 -29.62 13.07
N SER A 352 -7.38 -29.48 12.12
CA SER A 352 -7.35 -30.25 10.88
C SER A 352 -6.58 -29.49 9.80
N ILE A 353 -5.68 -30.20 9.12
CA ILE A 353 -5.04 -29.73 7.89
C ILE A 353 -6.05 -29.39 6.79
N LYS A 354 -7.27 -29.96 6.86
CA LYS A 354 -8.35 -29.66 5.92
C LYS A 354 -8.79 -28.20 6.00
N THR A 355 -8.70 -27.57 7.17
CA THR A 355 -9.08 -26.16 7.35
C THR A 355 -8.20 -25.26 6.48
N ILE A 356 -6.88 -25.40 6.58
CA ILE A 356 -5.90 -24.68 5.75
C ILE A 356 -6.19 -24.92 4.25
N LYS A 357 -6.43 -26.18 3.86
CA LYS A 357 -6.74 -26.52 2.46
C LYS A 357 -8.01 -25.86 1.97
N ASN A 358 -9.05 -25.77 2.80
CA ASN A 358 -10.31 -25.16 2.41
C ASN A 358 -10.16 -23.65 2.22
N VAL A 359 -9.46 -22.96 3.13
CA VAL A 359 -9.14 -21.53 2.99
C VAL A 359 -8.39 -21.25 1.68
N ILE A 360 -7.40 -22.09 1.34
CA ILE A 360 -6.64 -21.89 0.11
C ILE A 360 -7.40 -22.26 -1.16
N ARG A 361 -8.29 -23.26 -1.12
CA ARG A 361 -9.19 -23.53 -2.26
C ARG A 361 -10.16 -22.39 -2.49
N GLU A 362 -10.72 -21.82 -1.43
CA GLU A 362 -11.57 -20.64 -1.52
C GLU A 362 -10.79 -19.46 -2.13
N TYR A 363 -9.58 -19.20 -1.61
CA TYR A 363 -8.69 -18.17 -2.18
C TYR A 363 -8.43 -18.38 -3.67
N ALA A 364 -8.10 -19.62 -4.08
CA ALA A 364 -7.86 -19.93 -5.48
C ALA A 364 -9.13 -19.76 -6.34
N SER A 365 -10.31 -20.14 -5.85
CA SER A 365 -11.57 -19.99 -6.57
C SER A 365 -11.87 -18.52 -6.87
N ASN A 366 -11.74 -17.66 -5.86
CA ASN A 366 -12.11 -16.24 -5.95
C ASN A 366 -11.11 -15.42 -6.78
N LEU A 367 -9.90 -15.93 -7.05
CA LEU A 367 -8.97 -15.28 -7.98
C LEU A 367 -9.50 -15.26 -9.43
N GLY A 368 -10.35 -16.21 -9.84
CA GLY A 368 -10.72 -16.45 -11.24
C GLY A 368 -12.08 -15.92 -11.69
N GLU A 369 -12.80 -15.18 -10.85
CA GLU A 369 -14.18 -14.76 -11.15
C GLU A 369 -14.26 -13.50 -12.02
N GLU A 370 -13.22 -12.65 -12.06
CA GLU A 370 -13.17 -11.47 -12.92
C GLU A 370 -12.30 -11.72 -14.16
N LYS A 371 -12.93 -11.84 -15.35
CA LYS A 371 -12.30 -11.89 -16.71
C LYS A 371 -10.83 -12.34 -16.69
N ALA A 372 -10.59 -13.60 -16.30
CA ALA A 372 -9.27 -14.08 -15.95
C ALA A 372 -8.24 -13.76 -17.04
N SER A 373 -7.29 -12.88 -16.72
CA SER A 373 -6.05 -12.75 -17.47
C SER A 373 -5.28 -14.07 -17.39
N GLU A 374 -4.40 -14.34 -18.37
CA GLU A 374 -3.55 -15.55 -18.36
C GLU A 374 -2.78 -15.67 -17.02
N GLU A 375 -2.37 -14.55 -16.44
CA GLU A 375 -1.67 -14.48 -15.14
C GLU A 375 -2.50 -15.01 -13.97
N ILE A 376 -3.82 -14.76 -13.95
CA ILE A 376 -4.72 -15.24 -12.90
C ILE A 376 -4.83 -16.76 -12.98
N THR A 377 -4.97 -17.30 -14.20
CA THR A 377 -5.05 -18.76 -14.41
C THR A 377 -3.74 -19.45 -14.03
N GLU A 378 -2.58 -18.88 -14.39
CA GLU A 378 -1.28 -19.41 -13.97
C GLU A 378 -1.11 -19.42 -12.44
N GLU A 379 -1.58 -18.37 -11.75
CA GLU A 379 -1.53 -18.30 -10.29
C GLU A 379 -2.44 -19.36 -9.64
N GLN A 380 -3.65 -19.55 -10.18
CA GLN A 380 -4.56 -20.61 -9.73
C GLN A 380 -3.94 -21.99 -9.89
N ASP A 381 -3.40 -22.30 -11.07
CA ASP A 381 -2.74 -23.57 -11.35
C ASP A 381 -1.55 -23.81 -10.41
N ARG A 382 -0.77 -22.77 -10.14
CA ARG A 382 0.34 -22.85 -9.18
C ARG A 382 -0.16 -23.17 -7.77
N ILE A 383 -1.23 -22.52 -7.31
CA ILE A 383 -1.79 -22.79 -5.97
C ILE A 383 -2.32 -24.23 -5.88
N LEU A 384 -2.98 -24.73 -6.94
CA LEU A 384 -3.47 -26.10 -6.99
C LEU A 384 -2.32 -27.13 -6.97
N ASP A 385 -1.23 -26.91 -7.72
CA ASP A 385 -0.03 -27.75 -7.67
C ASP A 385 0.61 -27.78 -6.25
N LEU A 386 0.64 -26.63 -5.56
CA LEU A 386 1.09 -26.58 -4.17
C LEU A 386 0.18 -27.38 -3.24
N LEU A 387 -1.14 -27.34 -3.44
CA LEU A 387 -2.11 -28.16 -2.67
C LEU A 387 -1.89 -29.66 -2.88
N ASP A 388 -1.56 -30.08 -4.10
CA ASP A 388 -1.32 -31.48 -4.44
C ASP A 388 0.02 -31.97 -3.87
N LYS A 389 1.09 -31.17 -3.96
CA LYS A 389 2.36 -31.48 -3.29
C LYS A 389 2.21 -31.57 -1.78
N PHE A 390 1.36 -30.73 -1.20
CA PHE A 390 1.06 -30.79 0.22
C PHE A 390 0.22 -32.02 0.60
N GLN A 391 -0.57 -32.57 -0.32
CA GLN A 391 -1.29 -33.83 -0.14
C GLN A 391 -0.39 -35.08 -0.22
N ASN A 392 0.56 -35.08 -1.15
CA ASN A 392 1.30 -36.28 -1.55
C ASN A 392 2.64 -36.51 -0.80
N MET A 393 3.00 -35.63 0.15
CA MET A 393 4.15 -35.78 1.06
C MET A 393 3.71 -36.02 2.50
#